data_AF-A0A644T0C2-F1
#
_entry.id   AF-A0A644T0C2-F1
#
_cell.length_a   1.000
_cell.length_b   1.000
_cell.length_c   1.000
_cell.angle_alpha   90.00
_cell.angle_beta   90.00
_cell.angle_gamma   90.00
#
_symmetry.space_group_name_H-M   'P 1'
#
loop_
_entity.id
_entity.type
_entity.pdbx_description
1 polymer ?
#
loop_
_entity_poly.entity_id
_entity_poly.type
_entity_poly.pdbx_seq_one_letter_code
_entity_poly.pdbx_strand_id
1 'polypeptide(L)'
;MLKPWKYVAIGACSMFIFLVSGYMIFLEADNRLTPPPNKLESSTTPSDAVIIKHLPPLLIMRGTNVPFEGKVELPQAIAGRFAQDIVITNFQATGDNAEKSIIKIVWENGEVENVYPATKDKHFSADKRALEISIVGYSMHERRIFKDSSRKGTLTWEIRYEPVE
;
A
#
# COMPACT_ATOMS: atom_id res chain seq x y z
N MET A 1 50.16 -1.88 55.25
CA MET A 1 49.07 -1.16 54.54
C MET A 1 49.12 -1.51 53.06
N LEU A 2 48.20 -2.37 52.58
CA LEU A 2 48.14 -2.76 51.16
C LEU A 2 47.51 -1.62 50.34
N LYS A 3 48.22 -1.14 49.30
CA LYS A 3 47.80 -0.03 48.44
C LYS A 3 46.44 -0.33 47.78
N PRO A 4 45.42 0.54 47.95
CA PRO A 4 44.03 0.29 47.52
C PRO A 4 43.85 0.08 46.01
N TRP A 5 44.82 0.50 45.19
CA TRP A 5 44.77 0.36 43.73
C TRP A 5 44.75 -1.10 43.24
N LYS A 6 45.41 -2.03 43.96
CA LYS A 6 45.44 -3.43 43.53
C LYS A 6 44.04 -4.06 43.50
N TYR A 7 43.17 -3.70 44.45
CA TYR A 7 41.80 -4.22 44.51
C TYR A 7 40.90 -3.62 43.44
N VAL A 8 41.11 -2.35 43.08
CA VAL A 8 40.40 -1.69 41.97
C VAL A 8 40.78 -2.34 40.62
N ALA A 9 42.06 -2.64 40.42
CA ALA A 9 42.52 -3.31 39.20
C ALA A 9 41.96 -4.74 39.07
N ILE A 10 41.91 -5.49 40.17
CA ILE A 10 41.34 -6.84 40.18
C ILE A 10 39.83 -6.81 39.90
N GLY A 11 39.09 -5.85 40.49
CA GLY A 11 37.67 -5.68 40.25
C GLY A 11 37.35 -5.28 38.80
N ALA A 12 38.16 -4.40 38.21
CA ALA A 12 37.99 -4.00 36.81
C ALA A 12 38.25 -5.19 35.85
N CYS A 13 39.29 -5.98 36.11
CA CYS A 13 39.59 -7.16 35.30
C CYS A 13 38.51 -8.23 35.42
N SER A 14 37.96 -8.49 36.61
CA SER A 14 36.89 -9.48 36.78
C SER A 14 35.62 -9.05 36.07
N MET A 15 35.22 -7.77 36.20
CA MET A 15 34.03 -7.24 35.53
C MET A 15 34.17 -7.31 34.00
N PHE A 16 35.37 -7.05 33.46
CA PHE A 16 35.63 -7.18 32.03
C PHE A 16 35.49 -8.62 31.53
N ILE A 17 35.98 -9.61 32.28
CA ILE A 17 35.84 -11.03 31.95
C ILE A 17 34.37 -11.46 31.95
N PHE A 18 33.58 -11.00 32.93
CA PHE A 18 32.14 -11.29 32.97
C PHE A 18 31.38 -10.66 31.80
N LEU A 19 31.74 -9.43 31.40
CA LEU A 19 31.13 -8.78 30.23
C LEU A 19 31.45 -9.50 28.92
N VAL A 20 32.71 -9.89 28.71
CA VAL A 20 33.13 -10.58 27.48
C VAL A 20 32.54 -11.99 27.39
N SER A 21 32.52 -12.73 28.51
CA SER A 21 31.90 -14.07 28.54
C SER A 21 30.38 -14.01 28.33
N GLY A 22 29.69 -13.07 28.95
CA GLY A 22 28.27 -12.84 28.71
C GLY A 22 27.96 -12.50 27.26
N TYR A 23 28.79 -11.64 26.64
CA TYR A 23 28.64 -11.28 25.23
C TYR A 23 28.85 -12.46 24.27
N MET A 24 29.85 -13.30 24.52
CA MET A 24 30.10 -14.50 23.71
C MET A 24 28.95 -15.52 23.80
N ILE A 25 28.38 -15.73 24.98
CA ILE A 25 27.23 -16.64 25.16
C ILE A 25 25.99 -16.11 24.44
N PHE A 26 25.78 -14.78 24.45
CA PHE A 26 24.63 -14.16 23.76
C PHE A 26 24.74 -14.30 22.24
N LEU A 27 25.94 -14.18 21.67
CA LEU A 27 26.21 -14.41 20.24
C LEU A 27 26.03 -15.87 19.81
N GLU A 28 26.30 -16.83 20.70
CA GLU A 28 26.06 -18.25 20.42
C GLU A 28 24.59 -18.64 20.52
N ALA A 29 23.79 -17.91 21.31
CA ALA A 29 22.35 -18.14 21.44
C ALA A 29 21.57 -17.80 20.16
N ASP A 30 21.95 -16.75 19.43
CA ASP A 30 21.33 -16.39 18.14
C ASP A 30 21.64 -17.40 17.02
N ASN A 31 22.77 -18.11 17.09
CA ASN A 31 23.16 -19.08 16.07
C ASN A 31 22.54 -20.49 16.22
N ARG A 32 21.81 -20.76 17.32
CA ARG A 32 21.22 -22.08 17.60
C ARG A 32 19.73 -22.19 17.24
N LEU A 33 19.12 -21.15 16.65
CA LEU A 33 17.71 -21.14 16.26
C LEU A 33 17.46 -21.54 14.80
N THR A 34 18.44 -22.06 14.08
CA THR A 34 18.24 -22.57 12.72
C THR A 34 17.62 -23.97 12.77
N PRO A 35 16.36 -24.16 12.34
CA PRO A 35 15.82 -25.51 12.20
C PRO A 35 16.59 -26.25 11.07
N PRO A 36 16.73 -27.59 11.16
CA PRO A 36 17.43 -28.35 10.12
C PRO A 36 16.77 -28.13 8.76
N PRO A 37 17.54 -28.13 7.64
CA PRO A 37 16.95 -28.07 6.32
C PRO A 37 16.12 -29.34 6.14
N ASN A 38 14.80 -29.17 6.11
CA ASN A 38 13.89 -30.21 5.69
C ASN A 38 14.34 -30.62 4.28
N LYS A 39 14.86 -31.84 4.18
CA LYS A 39 15.21 -32.46 2.90
C LYS A 39 13.87 -32.61 2.16
N LEU A 40 13.56 -31.64 1.30
CA LEU A 40 12.49 -31.75 0.32
C LEU A 40 12.83 -32.96 -0.53
N GLU A 41 12.25 -34.10 -0.19
CA GLU A 41 12.08 -35.18 -1.15
C GLU A 41 11.42 -34.56 -2.37
N SER A 42 12.16 -34.57 -3.48
CA SER A 42 11.66 -34.25 -4.80
C SER A 42 10.55 -35.26 -5.11
N SER A 43 9.32 -34.97 -4.69
CA SER A 43 8.13 -35.67 -5.14
C SER A 43 8.08 -35.44 -6.64
N THR A 44 8.38 -36.49 -7.40
CA THR A 44 8.22 -36.46 -8.86
C THR A 44 6.73 -36.26 -9.10
N THR A 45 6.37 -35.05 -9.52
CA THR A 45 4.99 -34.66 -9.80
C THR A 45 4.44 -35.64 -10.83
N PRO A 46 3.32 -36.34 -10.57
CA PRO A 46 2.76 -37.28 -11.54
C PRO A 46 2.44 -36.55 -12.85
N SER A 47 2.66 -37.20 -13.99
CA SER A 47 2.42 -36.63 -15.33
C SER A 47 0.97 -36.18 -15.56
N ASP A 48 0.04 -36.62 -14.70
CA ASP A 48 -1.39 -36.28 -14.71
C ASP A 48 -1.76 -35.20 -13.67
N ALA A 49 -0.77 -34.49 -13.12
CA ALA A 49 -1.01 -33.45 -12.14
C ALA A 49 -1.75 -32.25 -12.77
N VAL A 50 -2.98 -32.02 -12.32
CA VAL A 50 -3.75 -30.81 -12.64
C VAL A 50 -3.03 -29.61 -12.02
N ILE A 51 -2.40 -28.78 -12.85
CA ILE A 51 -1.79 -27.52 -12.41
C ILE A 51 -2.92 -26.53 -12.10
N ILE A 52 -3.26 -26.39 -10.83
CA ILE A 52 -4.16 -25.32 -10.37
C ILE A 52 -3.34 -24.02 -10.41
N LYS A 53 -3.49 -23.25 -11.48
CA LYS A 53 -2.91 -21.91 -11.56
C LYS A 53 -3.76 -20.98 -10.71
N HIS A 54 -3.20 -20.45 -9.62
CA HIS A 54 -3.86 -19.41 -8.85
C HIS A 54 -4.04 -18.17 -9.73
N LEU A 55 -5.28 -17.69 -9.83
CA LEU A 55 -5.59 -16.43 -10.49
C LEU A 55 -5.02 -15.27 -9.64
N PRO A 56 -4.48 -14.22 -10.28
CA PRO A 56 -4.08 -13.02 -9.56
C PRO A 56 -5.27 -12.44 -8.76
N PRO A 57 -5.01 -11.88 -7.57
CA PRO A 57 -6.06 -11.36 -6.72
C PRO A 57 -6.65 -10.08 -7.32
N LEU A 58 -7.91 -10.12 -7.75
CA LEU A 58 -8.65 -8.93 -8.15
C LEU A 58 -9.16 -8.21 -6.89
N LEU A 59 -8.66 -7.00 -6.66
CA LEU A 59 -9.05 -6.14 -5.53
C LEU A 59 -10.03 -5.05 -5.98
N ILE A 60 -10.80 -4.52 -5.02
CA ILE A 60 -11.85 -3.54 -5.27
C ILE A 60 -11.67 -2.33 -4.34
N MET A 61 -11.53 -1.13 -4.92
CA MET A 61 -11.65 0.15 -4.22
C MET A 61 -13.05 0.71 -4.46
N ARG A 62 -13.77 1.01 -3.39
CA ARG A 62 -15.13 1.56 -3.50
C ARG A 62 -15.42 2.65 -2.49
N GLY A 63 -16.20 3.62 -2.92
CA GLY A 63 -16.87 4.59 -2.08
C GLY A 63 -18.33 4.67 -2.48
N THR A 64 -19.25 4.66 -1.50
CA THR A 64 -20.69 4.69 -1.77
C THR A 64 -21.30 5.88 -1.07
N ASN A 65 -21.91 6.79 -1.83
CA ASN A 65 -22.54 8.01 -1.32
C ASN A 65 -21.65 8.79 -0.34
N VAL A 66 -20.36 8.90 -0.67
CA VAL A 66 -19.38 9.59 0.17
C VAL A 66 -19.68 11.09 0.09
N PRO A 67 -20.10 11.73 1.19
CA PRO A 67 -20.44 13.15 1.17
C PRO A 67 -19.17 13.99 1.11
N PHE A 68 -19.23 15.11 0.38
CA PHE A 68 -18.16 16.08 0.34
C PHE A 68 -18.70 17.51 0.17
N GLU A 69 -17.87 18.49 0.47
CA GLU A 69 -18.18 19.91 0.31
C GLU A 69 -17.04 20.62 -0.43
N GLY A 70 -17.39 21.46 -1.40
CA GLY A 70 -16.41 22.24 -2.16
C GLY A 70 -15.58 21.38 -3.11
N LYS A 71 -14.25 21.51 -3.05
CA LYS A 71 -13.32 20.63 -3.76
C LYS A 71 -12.61 19.75 -2.75
N VAL A 72 -12.66 18.44 -2.95
CA VAL A 72 -11.96 17.45 -2.14
C VAL A 72 -11.13 16.52 -3.03
N GLU A 73 -10.00 16.06 -2.54
CA GLU A 73 -9.22 15.00 -3.18
C GLU A 73 -9.07 13.84 -2.19
N LEU A 74 -9.48 12.64 -2.61
CA LEU A 74 -9.55 11.44 -1.82
C LEU A 74 -8.57 10.41 -2.38
N PRO A 75 -7.32 10.35 -1.90
CA PRO A 75 -6.34 9.37 -2.34
C PRO A 75 -6.79 7.96 -1.95
N GLN A 76 -6.59 6.99 -2.85
CA GLN A 76 -6.90 5.58 -2.59
C GLN A 76 -5.62 4.81 -2.32
N ALA A 77 -5.67 3.92 -1.31
CA ALA A 77 -4.56 3.03 -1.02
C ALA A 77 -4.55 1.85 -1.98
N ILE A 78 -3.41 1.63 -2.63
CA ILE A 78 -3.15 0.46 -3.48
C ILE A 78 -2.44 -0.58 -2.62
N ALA A 79 -2.87 -1.84 -2.68
CA ALA A 79 -2.33 -2.95 -1.87
C ALA A 79 -0.97 -3.48 -2.37
N GLY A 80 -0.31 -2.78 -3.29
CA GLY A 80 0.99 -3.10 -3.88
C GLY A 80 1.71 -1.81 -4.27
N ARG A 81 2.84 -1.93 -4.97
CA ARG A 81 3.56 -0.74 -5.48
C ARG A 81 2.82 -0.11 -6.66
N PHE A 82 2.14 -0.92 -7.45
CA PHE A 82 1.36 -0.50 -8.60
C PHE A 82 0.01 -1.23 -8.66
N ALA A 83 -0.92 -0.66 -9.43
CA ALA A 83 -2.17 -1.30 -9.84
C ALA A 83 -2.17 -1.51 -11.36
N GLN A 84 -2.59 -2.69 -11.82
CA GLN A 84 -2.76 -3.05 -13.23
C GLN A 84 -4.18 -3.56 -13.49
N ASP A 85 -4.52 -3.74 -14.76
CA ASP A 85 -5.83 -4.20 -15.24
C ASP A 85 -6.98 -3.46 -14.56
N ILE A 86 -6.88 -2.12 -14.58
CA ILE A 86 -7.81 -1.26 -13.86
C ILE A 86 -9.13 -1.20 -14.63
N VAL A 87 -10.22 -1.48 -13.92
CA VAL A 87 -11.58 -1.38 -14.44
C VAL A 87 -12.39 -0.45 -13.57
N ILE A 88 -12.81 0.70 -14.12
CA ILE A 88 -13.75 1.60 -13.47
C ILE A 88 -15.15 1.12 -13.84
N THR A 89 -15.75 0.35 -12.95
CA THR A 89 -17.09 -0.22 -13.15
C THR A 89 -18.19 0.82 -12.99
N ASN A 90 -18.02 1.75 -12.05
CA ASN A 90 -18.98 2.82 -11.82
C ASN A 90 -18.27 4.06 -11.28
N PHE A 91 -18.58 5.22 -11.84
CA PHE A 91 -18.23 6.51 -11.25
C PHE A 91 -19.39 7.49 -11.42
N GLN A 92 -19.92 7.98 -10.29
CA GLN A 92 -21.03 8.91 -10.22
C GLN A 92 -20.73 10.01 -9.21
N ALA A 93 -21.16 11.21 -9.54
CA ALA A 93 -21.08 12.37 -8.67
C ALA A 93 -22.43 13.09 -8.68
N THR A 94 -22.85 13.59 -7.53
CA THR A 94 -24.04 14.44 -7.38
C THR A 94 -23.68 15.75 -6.72
N GLY A 95 -24.46 16.81 -6.99
CA GLY A 95 -24.21 18.17 -6.53
C GLY A 95 -24.08 19.16 -7.68
N ASP A 96 -23.87 20.42 -7.35
CA ASP A 96 -23.66 21.50 -8.32
C ASP A 96 -22.27 21.37 -8.95
N ASN A 97 -22.16 21.43 -10.28
CA ASN A 97 -20.90 21.21 -11.01
C ASN A 97 -20.24 19.83 -10.78
N ALA A 98 -21.03 18.83 -10.38
CA ALA A 98 -20.56 17.48 -10.11
C ALA A 98 -19.86 16.83 -11.31
N GLU A 99 -20.19 17.24 -12.54
CA GLU A 99 -19.55 16.81 -13.79
C GLU A 99 -18.06 17.12 -13.86
N LYS A 100 -17.55 18.05 -13.04
CA LYS A 100 -16.13 18.38 -12.92
C LYS A 100 -15.37 17.45 -11.97
N SER A 101 -16.07 16.58 -11.25
CA SER A 101 -15.44 15.55 -10.42
C SER A 101 -14.68 14.57 -11.31
N ILE A 102 -13.55 14.05 -10.85
CA ILE A 102 -12.71 13.15 -11.65
C ILE A 102 -12.15 12.02 -10.79
N ILE A 103 -12.00 10.84 -11.39
CA ILE A 103 -11.00 9.87 -10.93
C ILE A 103 -9.72 10.20 -11.68
N LYS A 104 -8.68 10.52 -10.93
CA LYS A 104 -7.35 10.82 -11.45
C LYS A 104 -6.47 9.57 -11.25
N ILE A 105 -5.91 9.08 -12.33
CA ILE A 105 -4.97 7.96 -12.32
C ILE A 105 -3.61 8.49 -12.78
N VAL A 106 -2.59 8.32 -11.97
CA VAL A 106 -1.20 8.63 -12.32
C VAL A 106 -0.51 7.33 -12.68
N TRP A 107 -0.04 7.24 -13.92
CA TRP A 107 0.65 6.07 -14.46
C TRP A 107 2.16 6.12 -14.14
N GLU A 108 2.82 4.96 -14.20
CA GLU A 108 4.27 4.83 -13.94
C GLU A 108 5.11 5.70 -14.88
N ASN A 109 4.68 5.90 -16.12
CA ASN A 109 5.32 6.79 -17.09
C ASN A 109 5.11 8.29 -16.81
N GLY A 110 4.37 8.65 -15.75
CA GLY A 110 4.02 10.01 -15.38
C GLY A 110 2.82 10.59 -16.11
N GLU A 111 2.18 9.84 -17.02
CA GLU A 111 0.93 10.27 -17.65
C GLU A 111 -0.19 10.33 -16.61
N VAL A 112 -1.04 11.35 -16.73
CA VAL A 112 -2.21 11.51 -15.87
C VAL A 112 -3.46 11.32 -16.71
N GLU A 113 -4.29 10.36 -16.30
CA GLU A 113 -5.56 10.10 -16.96
C GLU A 113 -6.73 10.45 -16.04
N ASN A 114 -7.65 11.23 -16.58
CA ASN A 114 -8.83 11.71 -15.87
C ASN A 114 -10.07 10.98 -16.38
N VAL A 115 -10.88 10.47 -15.47
CA VAL A 115 -12.15 9.82 -15.77
C VAL A 115 -13.28 10.60 -15.14
N TYR A 116 -14.24 11.00 -15.96
CA TYR A 116 -15.35 11.85 -15.57
C TYR A 116 -16.58 11.03 -15.13
N PRO A 117 -17.52 11.64 -14.38
CA PRO A 117 -18.68 10.94 -13.86
C PRO A 117 -19.58 10.45 -15.00
N ALA A 118 -20.44 9.49 -14.69
CA ALA A 118 -21.22 8.70 -15.65
C ALA A 118 -20.41 7.72 -16.51
N THR A 119 -19.11 7.58 -16.26
CA THR A 119 -18.31 6.48 -16.82
C THR A 119 -18.70 5.16 -16.17
N LYS A 120 -18.91 4.14 -17.01
CA LYS A 120 -19.16 2.75 -16.60
C LYS A 120 -18.29 1.83 -17.43
N ASP A 121 -17.82 0.76 -16.80
CA ASP A 121 -17.03 -0.31 -17.42
C ASP A 121 -15.89 0.21 -18.32
N LYS A 122 -15.14 1.22 -17.84
CA LYS A 122 -13.94 1.69 -18.54
C LYS A 122 -12.76 0.82 -18.15
N HIS A 123 -12.16 0.17 -19.13
CA HIS A 123 -11.00 -0.70 -18.97
C HIS A 123 -9.72 0.03 -19.38
N PHE A 124 -8.65 -0.19 -18.61
CA PHE A 124 -7.31 0.21 -18.95
C PHE A 124 -6.46 -1.03 -19.26
N SER A 125 -5.57 -0.93 -20.25
CA SER A 125 -4.71 -2.08 -20.61
C SER A 125 -3.87 -2.54 -19.42
N ALA A 126 -3.68 -3.86 -19.30
CA ALA A 126 -2.77 -4.47 -18.34
C ALA A 126 -1.31 -4.00 -18.50
N ASP A 127 -0.95 -3.49 -19.69
CA ASP A 127 0.39 -2.93 -19.94
C ASP A 127 0.64 -1.63 -19.15
N LYS A 128 -0.43 -0.95 -18.71
CA LYS A 128 -0.33 0.29 -17.95
C LYS A 128 -0.36 0.00 -16.45
N ARG A 129 0.63 0.53 -15.74
CA ARG A 129 0.78 0.41 -14.29
C ARG A 129 0.43 1.74 -13.63
N ALA A 130 -0.63 1.79 -12.84
CA ALA A 130 -0.95 2.97 -12.05
C ALA A 130 -0.10 3.00 -10.78
N LEU A 131 0.51 4.14 -10.54
CA LEU A 131 1.24 4.45 -9.32
C LEU A 131 0.30 5.03 -8.25
N GLU A 132 -0.65 5.86 -8.66
CA GLU A 132 -1.57 6.55 -7.74
C GLU A 132 -2.97 6.64 -8.36
N ILE A 133 -4.00 6.48 -7.53
CA ILE A 133 -5.39 6.69 -7.88
C ILE A 133 -6.01 7.62 -6.84
N SER A 134 -6.57 8.75 -7.27
CA SER A 134 -7.30 9.68 -6.40
C SER A 134 -8.68 10.00 -6.97
N ILE A 135 -9.66 10.21 -6.09
CA ILE A 135 -11.00 10.67 -6.48
C ILE A 135 -11.13 12.13 -6.06
N VAL A 136 -11.34 12.99 -7.04
CA VAL A 136 -11.54 14.42 -6.85
C VAL A 136 -13.02 14.71 -6.94
N GLY A 137 -13.61 15.17 -5.83
CA GLY A 137 -14.97 15.70 -5.80
C GLY A 137 -14.97 17.19 -6.07
N TYR A 138 -15.92 17.64 -6.91
CA TYR A 138 -16.15 19.04 -7.17
C TYR A 138 -17.64 19.37 -7.01
N SER A 139 -17.98 20.25 -6.07
CA SER A 139 -19.35 20.69 -5.79
C SER A 139 -19.47 22.22 -5.65
N MET A 140 -18.48 22.97 -6.14
CA MET A 140 -18.44 24.43 -6.02
C MET A 140 -19.18 25.11 -7.16
N HIS A 141 -19.88 26.20 -6.87
CA HIS A 141 -20.45 27.08 -7.89
C HIS A 141 -19.41 28.15 -8.28
N GLU A 142 -18.95 28.15 -9.53
CA GLU A 142 -17.99 29.14 -10.04
C GLU A 142 -18.65 30.53 -10.10
N ARG A 143 -18.42 31.38 -9.09
CA ARG A 143 -18.73 32.82 -9.17
C ARG A 143 -17.44 33.61 -9.38
N ARG A 144 -17.50 34.58 -10.30
CA ARG A 144 -16.35 35.39 -10.73
C ARG A 144 -15.68 36.22 -9.62
N ILE A 145 -16.30 36.49 -8.46
CA ILE A 145 -15.83 37.59 -7.58
C ILE A 145 -16.03 37.38 -6.05
N PHE A 146 -16.86 36.45 -5.55
CA PHE A 146 -17.08 36.33 -4.09
C PHE A 146 -17.30 34.88 -3.62
N LYS A 147 -16.47 34.50 -2.63
CA LYS A 147 -16.54 33.41 -1.65
C LYS A 147 -17.32 32.16 -2.08
N ASP A 148 -16.58 31.08 -2.33
CA ASP A 148 -17.12 29.76 -2.65
C ASP A 148 -18.15 29.33 -1.61
N SER A 149 -19.40 29.07 -2.03
CA SER A 149 -20.41 28.51 -1.14
C SER A 149 -20.17 27.01 -1.02
N SER A 150 -20.01 26.48 0.20
CA SER A 150 -19.94 25.04 0.42
C SER A 150 -21.31 24.41 0.16
N ARG A 151 -21.43 23.77 -1.01
CA ARG A 151 -22.58 22.92 -1.35
C ARG A 151 -22.17 21.48 -1.15
N LYS A 152 -23.07 20.70 -0.52
CA LYS A 152 -22.86 19.28 -0.32
C LYS A 152 -23.06 18.54 -1.63
N GLY A 153 -22.11 17.71 -1.99
CA GLY A 153 -22.20 16.72 -3.07
C GLY A 153 -21.98 15.31 -2.54
N THR A 154 -22.19 14.30 -3.39
CA THR A 154 -21.85 12.91 -3.05
C THR A 154 -21.07 12.26 -4.19
N LEU A 155 -20.11 11.42 -3.82
CA LEU A 155 -19.35 10.59 -4.77
C LEU A 155 -19.65 9.12 -4.55
N THR A 156 -19.80 8.39 -5.65
CA THR A 156 -19.89 6.94 -5.68
C THR A 156 -18.96 6.40 -6.74
N TRP A 157 -18.04 5.51 -6.36
CA TRP A 157 -17.11 4.88 -7.28
C TRP A 157 -16.88 3.41 -6.93
N GLU A 158 -16.57 2.61 -7.94
CA GLU A 158 -16.06 1.25 -7.81
C GLU A 158 -15.00 1.00 -8.88
N ILE A 159 -13.78 0.73 -8.42
CA ILE A 159 -12.60 0.49 -9.24
C ILE A 159 -12.08 -0.90 -8.88
N ARG A 160 -11.93 -1.76 -9.88
CA ARG A 160 -11.31 -3.08 -9.75
C ARG A 160 -9.89 -3.01 -10.31
N TYR A 161 -8.97 -3.73 -9.70
CA TYR A 161 -7.57 -3.73 -10.14
C TYR A 161 -6.84 -4.97 -9.62
N GLU A 162 -5.72 -5.29 -10.27
CA GLU A 162 -4.75 -6.28 -9.81
C GLU A 162 -3.54 -5.58 -9.15
N PRO A 163 -3.14 -5.95 -7.92
CA PRO A 163 -1.97 -5.37 -7.27
C PRO A 163 -0.69 -5.98 -7.82
N VAL A 164 0.34 -5.15 -7.99
CA VAL A 164 1.68 -5.56 -8.47
C VAL A 164 2.77 -4.94 -7.59
N GLU A 165 3.84 -5.70 -7.33
CA GLU A 165 5.03 -5.28 -6.57
C GLU A 165 6.08 -4.54 -7.42
#